data_AF-A0A6V7UX92-F1
#
_entry.id   AF-A0A6V7UX92-F1
#
_cell.length_a   1.000
_cell.length_b   1.000
_cell.length_c   1.000
_cell.angle_alpha   90.00
_cell.angle_beta   90.00
_cell.angle_gamma   90.00
#
_symmetry.space_group_name_H-M   'P 1'
#
loop_
_entity.id
_entity.type
_entity.pdbx_description
1 polymer ?
#
loop_
_entity_poly.entity_id
_entity_poly.type
_entity_poly.pdbx_seq_one_letter_code
_entity_poly.pdbx_strand_id
1 'polypeptide(L)'
;MCGQMGNQIYRYASLYAMGKLLKRTPVYLHNETILLKMEEEFSKIFPNFYKRIYYLRPDFDEIEKFRLIQSCCDFVDPEIILKTNHSTSKGLKLIGGPNFINYKYFDHLRNDILEIFKFNEDVILNISQLWNSAKLRLI
;
A
#
# COMPACT_ATOMS: atom_id res chain seq x y z
N MET A 1 -1.93 9.42 -9.72
CA MET A 1 -0.49 9.09 -9.82
C MET A 1 -0.38 7.76 -10.55
N CYS A 2 0.22 7.77 -11.75
CA CYS A 2 0.40 6.60 -12.59
C CYS A 2 1.75 5.93 -12.29
N GLY A 3 1.82 5.21 -11.17
CA GLY A 3 3.01 4.47 -10.77
C GLY A 3 2.87 2.97 -11.05
N GLN A 4 3.97 2.33 -11.47
CA GLN A 4 4.07 0.87 -11.62
C GLN A 4 4.04 0.15 -10.25
N MET A 5 4.34 -1.15 -10.22
CA MET A 5 4.15 -2.04 -9.06
C MET A 5 4.69 -1.47 -7.74
N GLY A 6 5.94 -1.02 -7.73
CA GLY A 6 6.59 -0.49 -6.52
C GLY A 6 5.84 0.70 -5.90
N ASN A 7 5.27 1.58 -6.73
CA ASN A 7 4.47 2.70 -6.24
C ASN A 7 3.13 2.25 -5.65
N GLN A 8 2.53 1.17 -6.17
CA GLN A 8 1.30 0.63 -5.60
C GLN A 8 1.55 -0.10 -4.27
N ILE A 9 2.67 -0.82 -4.17
CA ILE A 9 3.14 -1.46 -2.93
C ILE A 9 3.39 -0.39 -1.87
N TYR A 10 4.16 0.65 -2.22
CA TYR A 10 4.44 1.76 -1.31
C TYR A 10 3.15 2.46 -0.87
N ARG A 11 2.26 2.75 -1.82
CA ARG A 11 0.95 3.33 -1.53
C ARG A 11 0.14 2.50 -0.54
N TYR A 12 0.09 1.18 -0.73
CA TYR A 12 -0.63 0.32 0.19
C TYR A 12 0.04 0.25 1.55
N ALA A 13 1.37 0.15 1.62
CA ALA A 13 2.11 0.19 2.90
C ALA A 13 1.78 1.45 3.70
N SER A 14 1.79 2.61 3.03
CA SER A 14 1.34 3.89 3.60
C SER A 14 -0.10 3.82 4.11
N LEU A 15 -1.03 3.37 3.28
CA LEU A 15 -2.44 3.27 3.67
C LEU A 15 -2.67 2.25 4.79
N TYR A 16 -1.92 1.16 4.81
CA TYR A 16 -1.96 0.14 5.85
C TYR A 16 -1.52 0.70 7.19
N ALA A 17 -0.40 1.43 7.22
CA ALA A 17 0.07 2.09 8.43
C ALA A 17 -0.95 3.10 8.96
N MET A 18 -1.53 3.91 8.08
CA MET A 18 -2.64 4.81 8.42
C MET A 18 -3.87 4.05 8.94
N GLY A 19 -4.21 2.95 8.30
CA GLY A 19 -5.30 2.08 8.70
C GLY A 19 -5.09 1.51 10.10
N LYS A 20 -3.87 1.10 10.45
CA LYS A 20 -3.54 0.62 11.79
C LYS A 20 -3.68 1.72 12.84
N LEU A 21 -3.17 2.92 12.55
CA LEU A 21 -3.30 4.08 13.43
C LEU A 21 -4.77 4.47 13.67
N LEU A 22 -5.56 4.52 12.60
CA LEU A 22 -6.95 5.00 12.64
C LEU A 22 -7.98 3.88 12.88
N LYS A 23 -7.54 2.64 13.05
CA LYS A 23 -8.39 1.43 13.12
C LYS A 23 -9.33 1.30 11.90
N ARG A 24 -8.79 1.51 10.71
CA ARG A 24 -9.49 1.50 9.40
C ARG A 24 -8.88 0.49 8.44
N THR A 25 -9.69 0.03 7.49
CA THR A 25 -9.25 -0.86 6.41
C THR A 25 -8.94 -0.05 5.15
N PRO A 26 -7.74 -0.20 4.56
CA PRO A 26 -7.44 0.38 3.25
C PRO A 26 -8.37 -0.17 2.17
N VAL A 27 -8.94 0.71 1.37
CA VAL A 27 -9.79 0.36 0.23
C VAL A 27 -9.39 1.15 -1.00
N TYR A 28 -9.57 0.55 -2.17
CA TYR A 28 -9.37 1.16 -3.47
C TYR A 28 -10.70 1.55 -4.08
N LEU A 29 -10.72 2.59 -4.90
CA LEU A 29 -11.91 2.91 -5.68
C LEU A 29 -12.11 1.82 -6.75
N HIS A 30 -13.36 1.42 -7.01
CA HIS A 30 -13.67 0.39 -8.00
C HIS A 30 -13.17 0.73 -9.42
N ASN A 31 -12.99 2.02 -9.72
CA ASN A 31 -12.48 2.50 -11.01
C ASN A 31 -10.96 2.76 -11.04
N GLU A 32 -10.19 2.22 -10.08
CA GLU A 32 -8.73 2.33 -10.07
C GLU A 32 -8.10 1.42 -11.15
N THR A 33 -8.05 1.95 -12.37
CA THR A 33 -7.57 1.22 -13.57
C THR A 33 -6.16 0.63 -13.43
N ILE A 34 -5.28 1.22 -12.63
CA ILE A 34 -3.90 0.72 -12.48
C ILE A 34 -3.88 -0.58 -11.68
N LEU A 35 -4.62 -0.64 -10.57
CA LEU A 35 -4.62 -1.82 -9.73
C LEU A 35 -5.25 -3.00 -10.47
N LEU A 36 -6.35 -2.75 -11.20
CA LEU A 36 -7.01 -3.73 -12.04
C LEU A 36 -6.09 -4.31 -13.12
N LYS A 37 -5.25 -3.48 -13.75
CA LYS A 37 -4.27 -3.95 -14.75
C LYS A 37 -3.16 -4.84 -14.17
N MET A 38 -2.90 -4.72 -12.88
CA MET A 38 -1.81 -5.43 -12.20
C MET A 38 -2.32 -6.55 -11.28
N GLU A 39 -3.63 -6.77 -11.23
CA GLU A 39 -4.28 -7.67 -10.27
C GLU A 39 -3.78 -9.11 -10.42
N GLU A 40 -3.69 -9.60 -11.65
CA GLU A 40 -3.15 -10.93 -11.95
C GLU A 40 -1.65 -11.06 -11.61
N GLU A 41 -0.89 -9.98 -11.80
CA GLU A 41 0.53 -9.97 -11.45
C GLU A 41 0.71 -10.01 -9.92
N PHE A 42 -0.11 -9.25 -9.19
CA PHE A 42 -0.12 -9.27 -7.72
C PHE A 42 -0.51 -10.63 -7.16
N SER A 43 -1.49 -11.32 -7.76
CA SER A 43 -1.90 -12.64 -7.28
C SER A 43 -0.78 -13.69 -7.40
N LYS A 44 0.06 -13.56 -8.44
CA LYS A 44 1.22 -14.43 -8.67
C LYS A 44 2.42 -14.06 -7.80
N ILE A 45 2.76 -12.77 -7.70
CA ILE A 45 4.00 -12.32 -7.04
C ILE A 45 3.79 -12.13 -5.53
N PHE A 46 2.68 -11.50 -5.12
CA PHE A 46 2.39 -11.12 -3.74
C PHE A 46 1.00 -11.59 -3.30
N PRO A 47 0.79 -12.92 -3.13
CA PRO A 47 -0.53 -13.49 -2.87
C PRO A 47 -1.17 -12.97 -1.57
N ASN A 48 -0.34 -12.64 -0.56
CA ASN A 48 -0.81 -12.06 0.70
C ASN A 48 -1.35 -10.64 0.52
N PHE A 49 -0.69 -9.82 -0.31
CA PHE A 49 -1.16 -8.49 -0.67
C PHE A 49 -2.45 -8.57 -1.49
N TYR A 50 -2.50 -9.47 -2.48
CA TYR A 50 -3.68 -9.67 -3.33
C TYR A 50 -4.95 -9.96 -2.51
N LYS A 51 -4.87 -10.84 -1.50
CA LYS A 51 -5.98 -11.16 -0.58
C LYS A 51 -6.49 -9.98 0.24
N ARG A 52 -5.74 -8.86 0.27
CA ARG A 52 -6.04 -7.66 1.05
C ARG A 52 -6.39 -6.46 0.17
N ILE A 53 -6.56 -6.67 -1.15
CA ILE A 53 -7.12 -5.68 -2.05
C ILE A 53 -8.63 -5.68 -1.86
N TYR A 54 -9.14 -4.59 -1.29
CA TYR A 54 -10.57 -4.36 -1.14
C TYR A 54 -10.99 -3.19 -2.02
N TYR A 55 -12.06 -3.36 -2.78
CA TYR A 55 -12.66 -2.29 -3.56
C TYR A 55 -13.87 -1.71 -2.82
N LEU A 56 -13.91 -0.39 -2.76
CA LEU A 56 -15.06 0.34 -2.26
C LEU A 56 -16.24 0.11 -3.19
N ARG A 57 -17.42 -0.12 -2.61
CA ARG A 57 -18.65 -0.34 -3.39
C ARG A 57 -18.96 0.90 -4.25
N PRO A 58 -19.45 0.73 -5.49
CA PRO A 58 -19.74 1.85 -6.39
C PRO A 58 -20.77 2.86 -5.85
N ASP A 59 -21.67 2.40 -4.97
CA ASP A 59 -22.74 3.16 -4.35
C ASP A 59 -22.35 3.83 -3.02
N PHE A 60 -21.10 3.70 -2.58
CA PHE A 60 -20.63 4.33 -1.34
C PHE A 60 -20.29 5.80 -1.55
N ASP A 61 -21.05 6.70 -0.92
CA ASP A 61 -20.94 8.16 -1.07
C ASP A 61 -20.47 8.90 0.20
N GLU A 62 -20.39 8.21 1.34
CA GLU A 62 -19.98 8.76 2.64
C GLU A 62 -18.44 8.92 2.78
N ILE A 63 -17.81 9.57 1.79
CA ILE A 63 -16.35 9.78 1.72
C ILE A 63 -16.00 11.23 2.05
N GLU A 64 -15.41 11.44 3.21
CA GLU A 64 -14.80 12.72 3.55
C GLU A 64 -13.41 12.86 2.95
N LYS A 65 -13.07 14.08 2.52
CA LYS A 65 -11.77 14.41 1.94
C LYS A 65 -10.93 15.13 2.99
N PHE A 66 -9.74 14.62 3.27
CA PHE A 66 -8.80 15.27 4.18
C PHE A 66 -7.46 15.49 3.49
N ARG A 67 -7.02 16.75 3.43
CA ARG A 67 -5.71 17.09 2.88
C ARG A 67 -4.66 16.96 3.98
N LEU A 68 -3.99 15.81 4.02
CA LEU A 68 -2.93 15.55 5.01
C LEU A 68 -1.67 16.37 4.72
N ILE A 69 -1.33 16.52 3.43
CA ILE A 69 -0.10 17.19 3.00
C ILE A 69 -0.45 18.45 2.24
N GLN A 70 0.04 19.59 2.73
CA GLN A 70 -0.23 20.91 2.16
C GLN A 70 0.84 21.31 1.12
N SER A 71 2.10 20.92 1.37
CA SER A 71 3.27 21.13 0.50
C SER A 71 4.08 19.85 0.37
N CYS A 72 4.81 19.69 -0.74
CA CYS A 72 5.70 18.54 -0.89
C CYS A 72 6.82 18.58 0.15
N CYS A 73 7.34 17.41 0.51
CA CYS A 73 8.52 17.21 1.35
C CYS A 73 8.36 17.56 2.85
N ASP A 74 7.20 18.04 3.28
CA ASP A 74 6.94 18.22 4.71
C ASP A 74 6.64 16.89 5.39
N PHE A 75 7.32 16.66 6.51
CA PHE A 75 6.98 15.57 7.40
C PHE A 75 5.70 15.92 8.15
N VAL A 76 4.62 15.21 7.86
CA VAL A 76 3.35 15.35 8.57
C VAL A 76 3.14 14.14 9.45
N ASP A 77 2.85 14.40 10.73
CA ASP A 77 2.41 13.37 11.67
C ASP A 77 0.96 12.95 11.39
N PRO A 78 0.72 11.70 10.96
CA PRO A 78 -0.62 11.22 10.70
C PRO A 78 -1.53 11.19 11.94
N GLU A 79 -0.98 11.28 13.16
CA GLU A 79 -1.76 11.43 14.39
C GLU A 79 -2.62 12.69 14.38
N ILE A 80 -2.30 13.69 13.55
CA ILE A 80 -3.14 14.88 13.40
C ILE A 80 -4.58 14.51 13.04
N ILE A 81 -4.81 13.43 12.29
CA ILE A 81 -6.15 12.98 11.89
C ILE A 81 -6.98 12.56 13.10
N LEU A 82 -6.36 11.95 14.12
CA LEU A 82 -7.03 11.54 15.36
C LEU A 82 -7.59 12.75 16.14
N LYS A 83 -7.02 13.93 15.93
CA LYS A 83 -7.44 15.20 16.56
C LYS A 83 -8.50 15.94 15.75
N THR A 84 -8.95 15.38 14.62
CA THR A 84 -9.97 15.98 13.74
C THR A 84 -11.27 15.18 13.77
N ASN A 85 -12.35 15.82 13.32
CA ASN A 85 -13.66 15.17 13.13
C ASN A 85 -13.62 14.05 12.06
N HIS A 86 -12.59 14.01 11.21
CA HIS A 86 -12.40 12.96 10.22
C HIS A 86 -12.07 11.59 10.83
N SER A 87 -11.69 11.54 12.10
CA SER A 87 -11.43 10.28 12.81
C SER A 87 -12.66 9.39 12.91
N THR A 88 -13.88 9.96 12.86
CA THR A 88 -15.16 9.24 12.99
C THR A 88 -15.92 9.07 11.68
N SER A 89 -15.43 9.60 10.56
CA SER A 89 -16.11 9.49 9.26
C SER A 89 -16.19 8.04 8.77
N LYS A 90 -17.23 7.67 8.01
CA LYS A 90 -17.33 6.30 7.48
C LYS A 90 -16.25 6.01 6.43
N GLY A 91 -16.07 6.92 5.47
CA GLY A 91 -15.00 6.89 4.49
C GLY A 91 -14.08 8.11 4.63
N LEU A 92 -12.78 7.89 4.51
CA LEU A 92 -11.78 8.95 4.50
C LEU A 92 -10.86 8.82 3.28
N LYS A 93 -10.90 9.82 2.40
CA LYS A 93 -10.00 9.95 1.26
C LYS A 93 -8.91 10.96 1.59
N LEU A 94 -7.70 10.45 1.77
CA LEU A 94 -6.52 11.28 1.95
C LEU A 94 -6.13 11.96 0.63
N ILE A 95 -6.14 13.29 0.65
CA ILE A 95 -5.66 14.17 -0.41
C ILE A 95 -4.23 14.57 -0.04
N GLY A 96 -3.33 14.55 -1.02
CA GLY A 96 -1.90 14.78 -0.79
C GLY A 96 -1.01 13.56 -0.99
N GLY A 97 -1.54 12.46 -1.55
CA GLY A 97 -0.76 11.35 -2.09
C GLY A 97 -0.25 10.36 -1.04
N PRO A 98 -0.41 9.04 -1.26
CA PRO A 98 0.11 8.00 -0.36
C PRO A 98 1.63 7.80 -0.47
N ASN A 99 2.30 8.53 -1.38
CA ASN A 99 3.73 8.41 -1.66
C ASN A 99 4.62 9.31 -0.78
N PHE A 100 4.05 9.94 0.25
CA PHE A 100 4.77 10.94 1.06
C PHE A 100 4.71 10.66 2.56
N ILE A 101 4.05 9.58 3.00
CA ILE A 101 4.21 9.11 4.38
C ILE A 101 5.63 8.59 4.48
N ASN A 102 6.41 9.15 5.41
CA ASN A 102 7.79 8.75 5.62
C ASN A 102 7.84 7.26 6.00
N TYR A 103 8.71 6.47 5.36
CA TYR A 103 8.90 5.05 5.68
C TYR A 103 9.23 4.84 7.17
N LYS A 104 9.75 5.84 7.87
CA LYS A 104 9.98 5.82 9.32
C LYS A 104 8.71 5.54 10.13
N TYR A 105 7.53 5.89 9.62
CA TYR A 105 6.26 5.51 10.26
C TYR A 105 5.96 4.01 10.15
N PHE A 106 6.66 3.31 9.26
CA PHE A 106 6.48 1.88 9.06
C PHE A 106 7.37 1.04 9.96
N ASP A 107 8.32 1.63 10.71
CA ASP A 107 9.31 0.84 11.46
C ASP A 107 8.66 -0.15 12.43
N HIS A 108 7.67 0.30 13.20
CA HIS A 108 6.93 -0.56 14.13
C HIS A 108 5.97 -1.54 13.42
N LEU A 109 5.68 -1.35 12.14
CA LEU A 109 4.84 -2.21 11.29
C LEU A 109 5.65 -2.99 10.26
N ARG A 110 6.98 -2.95 10.35
CA ARG A 110 7.87 -3.46 9.30
C ARG A 110 7.61 -4.94 9.03
N ASN A 111 7.46 -5.74 10.08
CA ASN A 111 7.21 -7.17 9.96
C ASN A 111 5.84 -7.46 9.32
N ASP A 112 4.80 -6.72 9.73
CA ASP A 112 3.45 -6.83 9.14
C ASP A 112 3.50 -6.51 7.64
N ILE A 113 4.18 -5.42 7.26
CA ILE A 113 4.32 -4.99 5.87
C ILE A 113 5.12 -6.01 5.05
N LEU A 114 6.22 -6.53 5.59
CA LEU A 114 7.01 -7.57 4.91
C LEU A 114 6.19 -8.85 4.69
N GLU A 115 5.34 -9.24 5.64
CA GLU A 115 4.49 -10.41 5.49
C GLU A 115 3.39 -10.18 4.43
N ILE A 116 2.84 -8.97 4.36
CA ILE A 116 1.87 -8.58 3.32
C ILE A 116 2.50 -8.68 1.93
N PHE A 117 3.74 -8.19 1.77
CA PHE A 117 4.46 -8.22 0.50
C PHE A 117 5.45 -9.38 0.40
N LYS A 118 5.16 -10.49 1.08
CA LYS A 118 5.95 -11.71 0.95
C LYS A 118 5.79 -12.25 -0.47
N PHE A 119 6.92 -12.53 -1.13
CA PHE A 119 6.93 -13.16 -2.43
C PHE A 119 6.33 -14.56 -2.37
N ASN A 120 5.65 -14.95 -3.45
CA ASN A 120 5.27 -16.33 -3.68
C ASN A 120 6.53 -17.23 -3.72
N GLU A 121 6.43 -18.42 -3.13
CA GLU A 121 7.51 -19.41 -3.08
C GLU A 121 8.04 -19.77 -4.47
N ASP A 122 7.16 -19.87 -5.48
CA ASP A 122 7.55 -20.15 -6.86
C ASP A 122 8.47 -19.06 -7.43
N VAL A 123 8.20 -17.80 -7.10
CA VAL A 123 9.02 -16.66 -7.52
C VAL A 123 10.38 -16.72 -6.83
N ILE A 124 10.41 -17.05 -5.53
CA ILE A 124 11.65 -17.18 -4.76
C ILE A 124 12.52 -18.32 -5.32
N LEU A 125 11.92 -19.47 -5.65
CA LEU A 125 12.60 -20.61 -6.24
C LEU A 125 13.26 -20.25 -7.57
N ASN A 126 12.53 -19.57 -8.46
CA ASN A 126 13.05 -19.12 -9.75
C ASN A 126 14.22 -18.14 -9.61
N ILE A 127 14.10 -17.16 -8.71
CA ILE A 127 15.20 -16.20 -8.44
C ILE A 127 16.43 -16.92 -7.89
N SER A 128 16.22 -17.88 -6.99
CA SER A 128 17.32 -18.65 -6.38
C SER A 128 18.07 -19.50 -7.41
N GLN A 129 17.34 -20.15 -8.32
CA GLN A 129 17.92 -20.92 -9.42
C GLN A 129 18.74 -20.03 -10.37
N LEU A 130 18.18 -18.87 -10.76
CA LEU A 130 18.88 -17.89 -11.58
C LEU A 130 20.18 -17.43 -10.91
N TRP A 131 20.12 -17.06 -9.64
CA TRP A 131 21.28 -16.62 -8.87
C TRP A 131 22.38 -17.68 -8.79
N ASN A 132 22.00 -18.93 -8.54
CA ASN A 132 22.94 -20.05 -8.49
C ASN A 132 23.58 -20.32 -9.86
N SER A 133 22.80 -20.24 -10.94
CA SER A 133 23.32 -20.39 -12.31
C SER A 133 24.26 -19.26 -12.71
N ALA A 134 24.01 -18.03 -12.25
CA ALA A 134 24.86 -16.87 -12.51
C ALA A 134 26.19 -16.98 -11.75
N LYS A 135 26.16 -17.43 -10.48
CA LYS A 135 27.38 -17.70 -9.70
C LYS A 135 28.28 -18.74 -10.36
N LEU A 136 27.70 -19.82 -10.91
CA LEU A 136 28.46 -20.87 -11.61
C LEU A 136 29.09 -20.39 -12.92
N ARG A 137 28.63 -19.28 -13.51
CA ARG A 137 29.24 -18.67 -14.71
C ARG A 137 30.36 -17.68 -14.42
N LEU A 138 30.58 -17.34 -13.14
CA LEU A 138 31.59 -16.38 -12.68
C LEU A 138 32.80 -17.07 -12.01
N ILE A 139 32.82 -18.40 -12.00
CA ILE A 139 33.93 -19.26 -11.54
C ILE A 139 34.52 -19.95 -12.78
#